data_AF-A0A0V1PYJ1-F1
#
_entry.id   AF-A0A0V1PYJ1-F1
#
_cell.length_a   1.000
_cell.length_b   1.000
_cell.length_c   1.000
_cell.angle_alpha   90.00
_cell.angle_beta   90.00
_cell.angle_gamma   90.00
#
_symmetry.space_group_name_H-M   'P 1'
#
loop_
_entity.id
_entity.type
_entity.pdbx_description
1 polymer ?
#
loop_
_entity_poly.entity_id
_entity_poly.type
_entity_poly.pdbx_seq_one_letter_code
_entity_poly.pdbx_strand_id
1 'polypeptide(L)'
;MSEDKKLTQEELDQQNFNPDNLMINMGGKQVPFSSINKPHHVVIDPKQHKPQVDPNSFPDIEPEAKAREQKLEEERSNLREKKDT
;
A
#
# COMPACT_ATOMS: atom_id res chain seq x y z
N MET A 1 41.06 -42.19 -13.35
CA MET A 1 41.39 -40.98 -12.58
C MET A 1 40.62 -39.85 -13.20
N SER A 2 39.44 -39.54 -12.70
CA SER A 2 38.63 -38.42 -13.18
C SER A 2 39.25 -37.15 -12.61
N GLU A 3 39.79 -36.30 -13.46
CA GLU A 3 40.36 -35.02 -13.04
C GLU A 3 39.23 -34.10 -12.58
N ASP A 4 39.17 -33.83 -11.28
CA ASP A 4 38.29 -32.81 -10.71
C ASP A 4 38.74 -31.44 -11.21
N LYS A 5 38.16 -30.99 -12.33
CA LYS A 5 38.34 -29.63 -12.83
C LYS A 5 37.89 -28.66 -11.74
N LYS A 6 38.86 -27.93 -11.16
CA LYS A 6 38.56 -26.82 -10.24
C LYS A 6 37.81 -25.76 -11.04
N LEU A 7 36.54 -25.59 -10.70
CA LEU A 7 35.68 -24.56 -11.26
C LEU A 7 36.29 -23.17 -10.98
N THR A 8 36.22 -22.29 -11.96
CA THR A 8 36.64 -20.90 -11.79
C THR A 8 35.67 -20.15 -10.86
N GLN A 9 36.12 -19.05 -10.25
CA GLN A 9 35.27 -18.24 -9.38
C GLN A 9 34.02 -17.74 -10.13
N GLU A 10 34.18 -17.36 -11.41
CA GLU A 10 33.08 -16.89 -12.25
C GLU A 10 32.01 -17.97 -12.50
N GLU A 11 32.42 -19.23 -12.66
CA GLU A 11 31.49 -20.36 -12.83
C GLU A 11 30.77 -20.73 -11.53
N LEU A 12 31.45 -20.61 -10.38
CA LEU A 12 30.83 -20.78 -9.06
C LEU A 12 29.83 -19.68 -8.76
N ASP A 13 30.14 -18.44 -9.14
CA ASP A 13 29.27 -17.29 -8.95
C ASP A 13 28.00 -17.39 -9.84
N GLN A 14 28.13 -17.92 -11.06
CA GLN A 14 26.98 -18.20 -11.94
C GLN A 14 26.05 -19.29 -11.37
N GLN A 15 26.61 -20.36 -10.79
CA GLN A 15 25.81 -21.44 -10.20
C GLN A 15 25.12 -21.03 -8.88
N ASN A 16 25.72 -20.09 -8.14
CA ASN A 16 25.17 -19.57 -6.89
C ASN A 16 24.43 -18.23 -7.07
N PHE A 17 24.16 -17.81 -8.31
CA PHE A 17 23.49 -16.55 -8.58
C PHE A 17 22.04 -16.59 -8.11
N ASN A 18 21.81 -16.07 -6.91
CA ASN A 18 20.49 -15.78 -6.37
C ASN A 18 20.34 -14.25 -6.29
N PRO A 19 19.49 -13.63 -7.12
CA PRO A 19 19.36 -12.17 -7.18
C PRO A 19 18.88 -11.57 -5.85
N ASP A 20 18.15 -12.34 -5.03
CA ASP A 20 17.63 -11.91 -3.74
C ASP A 20 18.69 -11.99 -2.62
N ASN A 21 19.72 -12.84 -2.79
CA ASN A 21 20.80 -13.08 -1.81
C ASN A 21 22.20 -12.71 -2.35
N LEU A 22 22.27 -11.82 -3.34
CA LEU A 22 23.54 -11.41 -3.93
C LEU A 22 24.43 -10.73 -2.86
N MET A 23 25.56 -11.34 -2.53
CA MET A 23 26.55 -10.79 -1.62
C MET A 23 27.59 -10.02 -2.44
N ILE A 24 27.82 -8.75 -2.12
CA ILE A 24 28.82 -7.91 -2.80
C ILE A 24 29.92 -7.47 -1.84
N ASN A 25 31.16 -7.47 -2.33
CA ASN A 25 32.30 -6.97 -1.57
C ASN A 25 32.39 -5.45 -1.72
N MET A 26 32.14 -4.73 -0.63
CA MET A 26 32.31 -3.28 -0.55
C MET A 26 33.40 -2.94 0.46
N GLY A 27 34.55 -2.45 -0.03
CA GLY A 27 35.65 -2.02 0.84
C GLY A 27 36.21 -3.14 1.73
N GLY A 28 36.24 -4.38 1.25
CA GLY A 28 36.75 -5.54 1.99
C GLY A 28 35.73 -6.22 2.90
N LYS A 29 34.46 -5.76 2.91
CA LYS A 29 33.37 -6.39 3.66
C LYS A 29 32.34 -6.96 2.69
N GLN A 30 31.91 -8.20 2.91
CA GLN A 30 30.80 -8.79 2.17
C GLN A 30 29.47 -8.33 2.77
N VAL A 31 28.63 -7.71 1.96
CA VAL A 31 27.30 -7.22 2.37
C VAL A 31 26.23 -7.63 1.35
N PRO A 32 25.00 -7.92 1.78
CA PRO A 32 23.90 -8.21 0.86
C PRO A 32 23.57 -7.00 -0.01
N PHE A 33 23.34 -7.22 -1.30
CA PHE A 33 22.93 -6.19 -2.26
C PHE A 33 21.62 -5.50 -1.83
N SER A 34 20.70 -6.26 -1.22
CA SER A 34 19.45 -5.77 -0.62
C SER A 34 19.66 -4.73 0.50
N SER A 35 20.81 -4.76 1.19
CA SER A 35 21.13 -3.77 2.22
C SER A 35 21.54 -2.42 1.64
N ILE A 36 21.91 -2.38 0.36
CA ILE A 36 22.42 -1.19 -0.33
C ILE A 36 21.30 -0.49 -1.09
N ASN A 37 20.50 -1.25 -1.84
CA ASN A 37 19.33 -0.73 -2.52
C ASN A 37 18.06 -1.10 -1.75
N LYS A 38 17.72 -0.26 -0.77
CA LYS A 38 16.39 -0.36 -0.14
C LYS A 38 15.32 -0.01 -1.20
N PRO A 39 14.22 -0.77 -1.29
CA PRO A 39 13.14 -0.43 -2.21
C PRO A 39 12.62 0.98 -1.91
N HIS A 40 12.57 1.83 -2.94
CA HIS A 40 12.08 3.22 -2.83
C HIS A 40 10.58 3.31 -2.51
N HIS A 41 9.86 2.21 -2.60
CA HIS A 41 8.42 2.12 -2.35
C HIS A 41 8.20 1.19 -1.16
N VAL A 42 7.93 1.76 0.01
CA VAL A 42 7.30 1.02 1.11
C VAL A 42 5.81 1.01 0.81
N VAL A 43 5.21 -0.17 0.66
CA VAL A 43 3.75 -0.29 0.62
C VAL A 43 3.27 0.05 2.03
N ILE A 44 2.81 1.28 2.20
CA ILE A 44 2.28 1.75 3.47
C ILE A 44 0.84 1.24 3.57
N ASP A 45 0.58 0.38 4.55
CA ASP A 45 -0.77 -0.11 4.79
C ASP A 45 -1.71 1.07 5.08
N PRO A 46 -2.82 1.24 4.35
CA PRO A 46 -3.77 2.32 4.59
C PRO A 46 -4.29 2.34 6.03
N LYS A 47 -4.34 1.16 6.68
CA LYS A 47 -4.73 1.00 8.09
C LYS A 47 -3.76 1.65 9.07
N GLN A 48 -2.47 1.72 8.73
CA GLN A 48 -1.43 2.22 9.63
C GLN A 48 -1.16 3.72 9.45
N HIS A 49 -1.55 4.31 8.32
CA HIS A 49 -1.12 5.67 7.96
C HIS A 49 -2.26 6.64 7.63
N LYS A 50 -3.51 6.17 7.54
CA LYS A 50 -4.67 7.05 7.45
C LYS A 50 -5.34 7.17 8.83
N PRO A 51 -5.76 8.37 9.24
CA PRO A 51 -6.60 8.54 10.41
C PRO A 51 -7.86 7.67 10.28
N GLN A 52 -8.12 6.85 11.30
CA GLN A 52 -9.38 6.11 11.42
C GLN A 52 -10.37 7.03 12.14
N VAL A 53 -11.24 7.69 11.38
CA VAL A 53 -12.23 8.61 11.96
C VAL A 53 -13.47 7.80 12.34
N ASP A 54 -13.89 7.87 13.60
CA ASP A 54 -15.13 7.27 14.09
C ASP A 54 -16.33 8.05 13.51
N PRO A 55 -17.28 7.39 12.81
CA PRO A 55 -18.50 8.03 12.34
C PRO A 55 -19.31 8.73 13.44
N ASN A 56 -19.20 8.28 14.69
CA ASN A 56 -19.90 8.86 15.84
C ASN A 56 -19.13 10.03 16.48
N SER A 57 -17.91 10.31 16.03
CA SER A 57 -17.14 11.48 16.48
C SER A 57 -17.58 12.78 15.80
N PHE A 58 -18.41 12.70 14.74
CA PHE A 58 -18.95 13.87 14.08
C PHE A 58 -20.10 14.46 14.90
N PRO A 59 -20.17 15.79 15.05
CA PRO A 59 -21.27 16.42 15.76
C PRO A 59 -22.61 16.16 15.08
N ASP A 60 -23.66 16.06 15.88
CA ASP A 60 -25.03 15.98 15.37
C ASP A 60 -25.37 17.21 14.52
N ILE A 61 -26.25 17.01 13.53
CA ILE A 61 -26.75 18.09 12.68
C ILE A 61 -27.56 19.07 13.52
N GLU A 62 -27.27 20.36 13.37
CA GLU A 62 -28.02 21.46 14.00
C GLU A 62 -29.54 21.34 13.74
N PRO A 63 -30.40 21.69 14.71
CA PRO A 63 -31.84 21.51 14.58
C PRO A 63 -32.44 22.29 13.40
N GLU A 64 -31.87 23.46 13.07
CA GLU A 64 -32.27 24.26 11.91
C GLU A 64 -32.02 23.53 10.58
N ALA A 65 -30.86 22.86 10.45
CA ALA A 65 -30.50 22.11 9.26
C ALA A 65 -31.41 20.87 9.09
N LYS A 66 -31.74 20.19 10.19
CA LYS A 66 -32.67 19.06 10.17
C LYS A 66 -34.07 19.45 9.69
N ALA A 67 -34.59 20.60 10.14
CA ALA A 67 -35.88 21.11 9.69
C ALA A 67 -35.87 21.49 8.20
N ARG A 68 -34.74 21.98 7.68
CA ARG A 68 -34.58 22.31 6.26
C ARG A 68 -34.58 21.06 5.37
N GLU A 69 -33.91 19.99 5.79
CA GLU A 69 -33.91 18.74 5.03
C GLU A 69 -35.30 18.09 4.98
N GLN A 70 -36.04 18.09 6.10
CA GLN A 70 -37.42 17.56 6.12
C GLN A 70 -38.34 18.29 5.14
N LYS A 71 -38.30 19.63 5.11
CA LYS A 71 -39.07 20.43 4.15
C LYS A 71 -38.71 20.12 2.69
N LEU A 72 -37.42 19.93 2.40
CA LEU A 72 -36.96 19.58 1.06
C LEU A 72 -37.38 18.16 0.66
N GLU A 73 -37.44 17.22 1.60
CA GLU A 73 -37.93 15.86 1.36
C GLU A 73 -39.45 15.85 1.07
N GLU A 74 -40.22 16.66 1.79
CA GLU A 74 -41.65 16.88 1.55
C GLU A 74 -41.89 17.54 0.18
N GLU A 75 -41.09 18.52 -0.21
CA GLU A 75 -41.20 19.14 -1.55
C GLU A 75 -40.84 18.15 -2.66
N ARG A 76 -39.78 17.35 -2.46
CA ARG A 76 -39.35 16.31 -3.41
C ARG A 76 -40.39 15.21 -3.57
N SER A 77 -41.03 14.75 -2.49
CA SER A 77 -42.09 13.74 -2.56
C SER A 77 -43.31 14.26 -3.31
N ASN A 78 -43.76 15.48 -2.99
CA ASN A 78 -44.86 16.14 -3.71
C ASN A 78 -44.57 16.33 -5.21
N LEU A 79 -43.32 16.65 -5.58
CA LEU A 79 -42.92 16.77 -6.98
C LEU A 79 -42.84 15.41 -7.71
N ARG A 80 -42.51 14.33 -7.00
CA ARG A 80 -42.54 12.96 -7.55
C ARG A 80 -43.97 12.54 -7.82
N GLU A 81 -44.87 12.70 -6.86
CA GLU A 81 -46.29 12.35 -7.01
C GLU A 81 -46.97 13.12 -8.17
N LYS A 82 -46.62 14.40 -8.34
CA LYS A 82 -47.10 15.22 -9.47
C LYS A 82 -46.50 14.86 -10.84
N LYS A 83 -45.37 14.15 -10.88
CA LYS A 83 -44.76 13.66 -12.13
C LYS A 83 -45.32 12.32 -12.57
N ASP A 84 -45.82 11.54 -11.62
CA ASP A 84 -46.40 10.22 -11.84
C ASP A 84 -47.92 10.27 -12.11
N THR A 85 -48.50 11.48 -12.24
CA THR A 85 -49.90 11.76 -12.63
C THR A 85 -49.97 12.48 -13.98
#